data_AF-A0A381SKA2-F1
#
_entry.id   AF-A0A381SKA2-F1
#
_cell.length_a   1.000
_cell.length_b   1.000
_cell.length_c   1.000
_cell.angle_alpha   90.00
_cell.angle_beta   90.00
_cell.angle_gamma   90.00
#
_symmetry.space_group_name_H-M   'P 1'
#
loop_
_entity.id
_entity.type
_entity.pdbx_description
1 polymer ?
#
loop_
_entity_poly.entity_id
_entity_poly.type
_entity_poly.pdbx_seq_one_letter_code
_entity_poly.pdbx_strand_id
1 'polypeptide(L)'
;MILIYVLSFFSFVALALAGLQGLLEFSMFDVHHASFGFVAAILYLFTEVLVMFFFVGTGVSIKEYVQENSVDIQFHKRSVDIKRKLYPPTLLNVLFVMTVFIIG
;
A
#
# COMPACT_ATOMS: atom_id res chain seq x y z
N MET A 1 -3.39 -0.06 12.77
CA MET A 1 -4.53 0.34 11.91
C MET A 1 -4.51 1.84 11.60
N ILE A 2 -4.57 2.74 12.59
CA ILE A 2 -4.61 4.21 12.35
C ILE A 2 -3.41 4.72 11.51
N LEU A 3 -2.20 4.23 11.82
CA LEU A 3 -0.97 4.60 11.13
C LEU A 3 -1.02 4.26 9.63
N ILE A 4 -1.60 3.11 9.27
CA ILE A 4 -1.73 2.68 7.87
C ILE A 4 -2.64 3.63 7.11
N TYR A 5 -3.76 4.05 7.71
CA TYR A 5 -4.66 5.02 7.09
C TYR A 5 -4.01 6.39 6.91
N VAL A 6 -3.29 6.87 7.94
CA VAL A 6 -2.57 8.15 7.87
C VAL A 6 -1.51 8.10 6.77
N LEU A 7 -0.68 7.06 6.74
CA LEU A 7 0.34 6.89 5.70
C LEU A 7 -0.26 6.73 4.31
N SER A 8 -1.40 6.03 4.17
CA SER A 8 -2.10 5.87 2.88
C SER A 8 -2.63 7.21 2.36
N PHE A 9 -3.12 8.07 3.26
CA PHE A 9 -3.53 9.42 2.88
C PHE A 9 -2.33 10.25 2.42
N PHE A 10 -1.23 10.23 3.16
CA PHE A 10 -0.03 10.96 2.79
C PHE A 10 0.61 10.44 1.49
N SER A 11 0.64 9.12 1.29
CA SER A 11 1.19 8.52 0.06
C SER A 11 0.33 8.87 -1.16
N PHE A 12 -1.00 8.88 -1.01
CA PHE A 12 -1.91 9.32 -2.07
C PHE A 12 -1.67 10.78 -2.45
N VAL A 13 -1.57 11.68 -1.45
CA VAL A 13 -1.28 13.11 -1.71
C VAL A 13 0.10 13.27 -2.37
N ALA A 14 1.12 12.58 -1.88
CA ALA A 14 2.46 12.65 -2.44
C ALA A 14 2.51 12.17 -3.91
N LEU A 15 1.85 11.04 -4.22
CA LEU A 15 1.77 10.54 -5.60
C LEU A 15 0.96 11.46 -6.51
N ALA A 16 -0.14 12.03 -6.04
CA ALA A 16 -0.94 12.97 -6.82
C ALA A 16 -0.14 14.23 -7.14
N LEU A 17 0.59 14.77 -6.16
CA LEU A 17 1.48 15.91 -6.38
C LEU A 17 2.61 15.56 -7.34
N ALA A 18 3.23 14.37 -7.21
CA ALA A 18 4.31 13.94 -8.09
C ALA A 18 3.83 13.77 -9.53
N GLY A 19 2.65 13.18 -9.74
CA GLY A 19 2.03 13.04 -11.05
C GLY A 19 1.66 14.40 -11.66
N LEU A 20 1.10 15.31 -10.86
CA LEU A 20 0.83 16.68 -11.31
C LEU A 20 2.13 17.40 -11.69
N GLN A 21 3.20 17.23 -10.90
CA GLN A 21 4.50 17.81 -11.16
C GLN A 21 5.09 17.32 -12.47
N GLY A 22 4.92 16.03 -12.79
CA GLY A 22 5.35 15.44 -14.06
C GLY A 22 4.55 15.93 -15.26
N LEU A 23 3.23 16.16 -15.11
CA LEU A 23 2.36 16.59 -16.20
C LEU A 23 2.47 18.08 -16.54
N LEU A 24 2.69 18.93 -15.54
CA LEU A 24 2.64 20.39 -15.67
C LEU A 24 4.03 21.06 -15.61
N GLU A 25 5.10 20.26 -15.47
CA GLU A 25 6.51 20.71 -15.43
C GLU A 25 6.77 21.87 -14.45
N PHE A 26 6.00 21.97 -13.36
CA PHE A 26 6.25 22.99 -12.32
C PHE A 26 7.30 22.54 -11.30
N SER A 27 8.16 23.47 -10.91
CA SER A 27 9.06 23.29 -9.77
C SER A 27 8.29 23.42 -8.44
N MET A 28 8.24 22.34 -7.65
CA MET A 28 7.88 22.41 -6.22
C MET A 28 9.17 22.46 -5.40
N PHE A 29 9.31 23.50 -4.57
CA PHE A 29 10.44 23.64 -3.63
C PHE A 29 11.84 23.63 -4.27
N ASP A 30 11.97 23.97 -5.56
CA ASP A 30 13.25 23.94 -6.29
C ASP A 30 13.87 22.53 -6.43
N VAL A 31 13.07 21.49 -6.19
CA VAL A 31 13.49 20.09 -6.30
C VAL A 31 13.15 19.56 -7.69
N HIS A 32 14.12 18.88 -8.31
CA HIS A 32 13.95 18.23 -9.61
C HIS A 32 12.80 17.19 -9.55
N HIS A 33 11.94 17.17 -10.57
CA HIS A 33 10.75 16.29 -10.67
C HIS A 33 11.03 14.83 -10.28
N ALA A 34 12.16 14.28 -10.76
CA ALA A 34 12.55 12.91 -10.49
C ALA A 34 12.82 12.61 -9.01
N SER A 35 13.42 13.56 -8.27
CA SER A 35 13.75 13.36 -6.86
C SER A 35 12.51 13.36 -5.97
N PHE A 36 11.53 14.23 -6.25
CA PHE A 36 10.26 14.25 -5.52
C PHE A 36 9.43 12.99 -5.81
N GLY A 37 9.34 12.58 -7.09
CA GLY A 37 8.68 11.34 -7.49
C GLY A 37 9.28 10.11 -6.82
N PHE A 38 10.61 10.06 -6.66
CA PHE A 38 11.29 8.96 -5.97
C PHE A 38 10.90 8.86 -4.49
N VAL A 39 10.87 9.99 -3.78
CA VAL A 39 10.44 10.00 -2.36
C VAL A 39 8.97 9.59 -2.23
N ALA A 40 8.10 10.08 -3.12
CA ALA A 40 6.69 9.69 -3.15
C ALA A 40 6.52 8.18 -3.40
N ALA A 41 7.28 7.61 -4.35
CA ALA A 41 7.27 6.18 -4.64
C ALA A 41 7.74 5.33 -3.44
N ILE A 42 8.83 5.72 -2.77
CA ILE A 42 9.30 5.04 -1.55
C ILE A 42 8.24 5.07 -0.45
N LEU A 43 7.66 6.24 -0.19
CA LEU A 43 6.64 6.40 0.84
C LEU A 43 5.42 5.51 0.54
N TYR A 44 5.00 5.46 -0.72
CA TYR A 44 3.91 4.62 -1.17
C TYR A 44 4.23 3.12 -1.04
N LEU A 45 5.39 2.66 -1.53
CA LEU A 45 5.80 1.26 -1.41
C LEU A 45 5.88 0.81 0.06
N PHE A 46 6.45 1.65 0.92
CA PHE A 46 6.51 1.39 2.35
C PHE A 46 5.11 1.23 2.96
N THR A 47 4.17 2.10 2.56
CA THR A 47 2.77 2.03 3.01
C THR A 47 2.11 0.73 2.56
N GLU A 48 2.27 0.32 1.30
CA GLU A 48 1.69 -0.93 0.79
C GLU A 48 2.28 -2.17 1.46
N VAL A 49 3.58 -2.16 1.75
CA VAL A 49 4.22 -3.23 2.53
C VAL A 49 3.61 -3.31 3.94
N LEU A 50 3.36 -2.18 4.61
CA LEU A 50 2.67 -2.17 5.91
C LEU A 50 1.23 -2.71 5.84
N VAL A 51 0.47 -2.35 4.79
CA VAL A 51 -0.87 -2.90 4.54
C VAL A 51 -0.80 -4.42 4.42
N MET A 52 0.09 -4.93 3.58
CA MET A 52 0.25 -6.38 3.39
C MET A 52 0.65 -7.09 4.69
N PHE A 53 1.62 -6.56 5.43
CA PHE A 53 2.03 -7.15 6.71
C PHE A 53 0.93 -7.14 7.76
N PHE A 54 0.09 -6.11 7.79
CA PHE A 54 -1.07 -6.08 8.69
C PHE A 54 -2.02 -7.25 8.42
N PHE A 55 -2.32 -7.56 7.16
CA PHE A 55 -3.17 -8.69 6.80
C PHE A 55 -2.50 -10.05 7.01
N VAL A 56 -1.19 -10.15 6.80
CA VAL A 56 -0.42 -11.36 7.13
C VAL A 56 -0.47 -11.62 8.63
N GLY A 57 -0.08 -10.64 9.45
CA GLY A 57 -0.05 -10.77 10.92
C GLY A 57 -1.43 -11.07 11.50
N THR A 58 -2.45 -10.30 11.12
CA THR A 58 -3.83 -10.52 11.59
C THR A 58 -4.35 -11.89 11.12
N GLY A 59 -4.00 -12.33 9.90
CA GLY A 59 -4.38 -13.65 9.40
C GLY A 59 -3.77 -14.80 10.21
N VAL A 60 -2.53 -14.66 10.66
CA VAL A 60 -1.87 -15.62 11.56
C VAL A 60 -2.56 -15.64 12.93
N SER A 61 -2.77 -14.47 13.55
CA SER A 61 -3.45 -14.39 14.85
C SER A 61 -4.87 -14.96 14.83
N ILE A 62 -5.64 -14.74 13.76
CA ILE A 62 -6.98 -15.35 13.60
C ILE A 62 -6.85 -16.88 13.51
N LYS A 63 -5.87 -17.39 12.76
CA LYS A 63 -5.66 -18.83 12.61
C LYS A 63 -5.35 -19.48 13.96
N GLU A 64 -4.40 -18.91 14.70
CA GLU A 64 -3.99 -19.40 16.03
C GLU A 64 -5.17 -19.37 17.00
N TYR A 65 -5.90 -18.25 17.06
CA TYR A 65 -7.07 -18.12 17.93
C TYR A 65 -8.16 -19.17 17.63
N VAL A 66 -8.46 -19.42 16.35
CA VAL A 66 -9.43 -20.43 15.91
C VAL A 66 -8.99 -21.84 16.33
N GLN A 67 -7.69 -22.14 16.20
CA GLN A 67 -7.13 -23.45 16.58
C GLN A 67 -7.14 -23.67 18.09
N GLU A 68 -6.74 -22.67 18.88
CA GLU A 68 -6.66 -22.78 20.35
C GLU A 68 -8.03 -22.83 21.01
N ASN A 69 -9.00 -22.07 20.50
CA ASN A 69 -10.32 -21.94 21.13
C ASN A 69 -11.40 -22.81 20.46
N SER A 70 -11.02 -23.69 19.52
CA SER A 70 -11.94 -24.57 18.77
C SER A 70 -13.13 -23.82 18.16
N VAL A 71 -12.89 -22.59 17.72
CA VAL A 71 -13.89 -21.70 17.12
C VAL A 71 -14.15 -22.14 15.69
N ASP A 72 -15.28 -21.73 15.12
CA ASP A 72 -15.62 -22.05 13.74
C ASP A 72 -14.49 -21.63 12.75
N ILE A 73 -14.05 -22.60 11.94
CA ILE A 73 -13.07 -22.43 10.86
C ILE A 73 -13.49 -21.37 9.83
N GLN A 74 -14.78 -20.99 9.79
CA GLN A 74 -15.28 -19.91 8.97
C GLN A 74 -14.54 -18.58 9.17
N PHE A 75 -14.08 -18.26 10.39
CA PHE A 75 -13.34 -17.03 10.65
C PHE A 75 -11.98 -17.01 9.95
N HIS A 76 -11.28 -18.13 9.94
CA HIS A 76 -10.03 -18.27 9.19
C HIS A 76 -10.27 -18.25 7.67
N LYS A 77 -11.32 -18.92 7.18
CA LYS A 77 -11.69 -18.86 5.74
C LYS A 77 -11.97 -17.42 5.29
N ARG A 78 -12.73 -16.67 6.09
CA ARG A 78 -13.04 -15.27 5.80
C ARG A 78 -11.79 -14.39 5.76
N SER A 79 -10.82 -14.62 6.64
CA SER A 79 -9.56 -13.85 6.63
C SER A 79 -8.73 -14.13 5.36
N VAL A 80 -8.77 -15.36 4.83
CA VAL A 80 -8.14 -15.72 3.56
C VAL A 80 -8.88 -15.08 2.37
N ASP A 81 -10.21 -15.09 2.39
CA ASP A 81 -11.02 -14.52 1.31
C ASP A 81 -10.83 -13.01 1.16
N ILE A 82 -10.67 -12.29 2.27
CA ILE A 82 -10.34 -10.86 2.26
C ILE A 82 -8.98 -10.64 1.57
N LYS A 83 -7.94 -11.40 1.94
CA LYS A 83 -6.62 -11.29 1.31
C LYS A 83 -6.67 -11.56 -0.20
N ARG A 84 -7.44 -12.56 -0.62
CA ARG A 84 -7.60 -12.89 -2.05
C ARG A 84 -8.25 -11.77 -2.85
N LYS A 85 -9.15 -10.98 -2.26
CA LYS A 85 -9.77 -9.84 -2.92
C LYS A 85 -8.86 -8.60 -2.91
N LEU A 86 -8.10 -8.41 -1.85
CA LEU A 86 -7.28 -7.22 -1.67
C LEU A 86 -5.91 -7.29 -2.37
N TYR A 87 -5.24 -8.43 -2.33
CA TYR A 87 -3.85 -8.52 -2.80
C TYR A 87 -3.70 -8.30 -4.31
N PRO A 88 -4.56 -8.86 -5.20
CA PRO A 88 -4.43 -8.63 -6.63
C PRO A 88 -4.48 -7.15 -7.03
N PRO A 89 -5.47 -6.33 -6.61
CA PRO A 89 -5.48 -4.91 -6.97
C PRO A 89 -4.36 -4.13 -6.28
N THR A 90 -3.97 -4.47 -5.05
CA THR A 90 -2.84 -3.83 -4.36
C THR A 90 -1.52 -4.05 -5.11
N LEU A 91 -1.23 -5.30 -5.52
CA LEU A 91 -0.03 -5.62 -6.30
C LEU A 91 -0.04 -4.94 -7.66
N LEU A 92 -1.21 -4.86 -8.29
CA LEU A 92 -1.37 -4.15 -9.57
C LEU A 92 -1.10 -2.65 -9.40
N ASN A 93 -1.55 -2.03 -8.31
CA ASN A 93 -1.29 -0.63 -8.01
C ASN A 93 0.21 -0.36 -7.82
N VAL A 94 0.90 -1.24 -7.09
CA VAL A 94 2.37 -1.19 -6.95
C VAL A 94 3.06 -1.31 -8.31
N LEU A 95 2.62 -2.24 -9.16
CA LEU A 95 3.17 -2.40 -10.49
C LEU A 95 2.99 -1.13 -11.32
N PHE A 96 1.79 -0.53 -11.33
CA PHE A 96 1.54 0.72 -12.06
C PHE A 96 2.42 1.87 -11.59
N VAL A 97 2.49 2.11 -10.28
CA VAL A 97 3.31 3.20 -9.73
C VAL A 97 4.79 3.01 -10.09
N MET A 98 5.30 1.78 -10.02
CA MET A 98 6.68 1.46 -10.40
C MET A 98 6.91 1.63 -11.90
N THR A 99 5.98 1.21 -12.75
CA THR A 99 6.09 1.38 -14.20
C THR A 99 6.11 2.86 -14.59
N VAL A 100 5.21 3.66 -14.03
CA VAL A 100 5.17 5.12 -14.27
C VAL A 100 6.48 5.75 -13.82
N PHE A 101 6.96 5.41 -12.61
CA PHE A 101 8.22 5.94 -12.10
C PHE A 101 9.45 5.62 -12.98
N ILE A 102 9.52 4.41 -13.56
CA ILE A 102 10.64 4.00 -14.42
C ILE A 102 10.57 4.68 -15.79
N ILE A 103 9.37 4.82 -16.35
CA ILE A 103 9.18 5.39 -17.70
C ILE A 103 9.31 6.92 -17.68
N GLY A 104 8.88 7.58 -16.61
CA GLY A 104 8.76 9.03 -16.53
C GLY A 104 7.35 9.48 -16.86
#